data_AF-A0A7Y7B6I3-F1
#
_entry.id   AF-A0A7Y7B6I3-F1
#
_cell.length_a   1.000
_cell.length_b   1.000
_cell.length_c   1.000
_cell.angle_alpha   90.00
_cell.angle_beta   90.00
_cell.angle_gamma   90.00
#
_symmetry.space_group_name_H-M   'P 1'
#
loop_
_entity.id
_entity.type
_entity.pdbx_description
1 polymer ?
#
loop_
_entity_poly.entity_id
_entity_poly.type
_entity_poly.pdbx_seq_one_letter_code
_entity_poly.pdbx_strand_id
1 'polypeptide(L)'
;MTERTDMVRAHDGRGVLVLSILVLAAFFLAPSVWVWSQALDTVRHPSSFDWKSNHDNHVQFAAVSAIVFGTPLTGAFLGGIVASARGKHGGVGAATGAFLGALGLLLCGVVGFVWMLSNVTFEF
;
A
#
# COMPACT_ATOMS: atom_id res chain seq x y z
N MET A 1 -34.27 -12.54 25.45
CA MET A 1 -33.88 -13.31 24.23
C MET A 1 -33.50 -12.39 23.07
N THR A 2 -33.88 -11.11 23.11
CA THR A 2 -33.62 -10.06 22.11
C THR A 2 -32.18 -9.51 22.09
N GLU A 3 -31.45 -9.50 23.22
CA GLU A 3 -30.06 -8.99 23.26
C GLU A 3 -29.05 -9.83 22.45
N ARG A 4 -29.32 -11.13 22.27
CA ARG A 4 -28.39 -12.03 21.57
C ARG A 4 -28.40 -11.81 20.05
N THR A 5 -29.54 -11.39 19.50
CA THR A 5 -29.68 -11.11 18.06
C THR A 5 -29.05 -9.79 17.65
N ASP A 6 -29.02 -8.79 18.54
CA ASP A 6 -28.40 -7.49 18.27
C ASP A 6 -26.87 -7.56 18.31
N MET A 7 -26.31 -8.41 19.20
CA MET A 7 -24.87 -8.66 19.24
C MET A 7 -24.35 -9.37 17.98
N VAL A 8 -25.10 -10.31 17.41
CA VAL A 8 -24.72 -11.02 16.17
C VAL A 8 -24.73 -10.07 14.97
N ARG A 9 -25.79 -9.23 14.82
CA ARG A 9 -25.85 -8.21 13.75
C ARG A 9 -24.74 -7.17 13.84
N ALA A 10 -24.40 -6.72 15.05
CA ALA A 10 -23.32 -5.75 15.25
C ALA A 10 -21.94 -6.34 14.92
N HIS A 11 -21.75 -7.65 15.10
CA HIS A 11 -20.52 -8.36 14.75
C HIS A 11 -20.39 -8.55 13.22
N ASP A 12 -21.47 -8.92 12.54
CA ASP A 12 -21.50 -9.07 11.08
C ASP A 12 -21.27 -7.74 10.35
N GLY A 13 -21.91 -6.66 10.80
CA GLY A 13 -21.74 -5.33 10.19
C GLY A 13 -20.32 -4.77 10.28
N ARG A 14 -19.58 -5.11 11.34
CA ARG A 14 -18.18 -4.68 11.53
C ARG A 14 -17.21 -5.48 10.66
N GLY A 15 -17.45 -6.79 10.54
CA GLY A 15 -16.66 -7.65 9.64
C GLY A 15 -16.77 -7.18 8.19
N VAL A 16 -17.98 -6.85 7.74
CA VAL A 16 -18.22 -6.31 6.40
C VAL A 16 -17.50 -4.97 6.20
N LEU A 17 -17.53 -4.06 7.17
CA LEU A 17 -16.90 -2.74 7.04
C LEU A 17 -15.36 -2.83 6.97
N VAL A 18 -14.74 -3.67 7.81
CA VAL A 18 -13.30 -3.94 7.75
C VAL A 18 -12.92 -4.58 6.41
N LEU A 19 -13.72 -5.53 5.93
CA LEU A 19 -13.51 -6.17 4.64
C LEU A 19 -13.60 -5.14 3.50
N SER A 20 -14.62 -4.26 3.50
CA SER A 20 -14.77 -3.21 2.50
C SER A 20 -13.58 -2.26 2.45
N ILE A 21 -13.07 -1.84 3.62
CA ILE A 21 -11.88 -0.96 3.69
C ILE A 21 -10.64 -1.68 3.16
N LEU A 22 -10.45 -2.96 3.49
CA LEU A 22 -9.34 -3.76 2.96
C LEU A 22 -9.44 -3.95 1.44
N VAL A 23 -10.64 -4.18 0.91
CA VAL A 23 -10.87 -4.28 -0.54
C VAL A 23 -10.56 -2.95 -1.22
N LEU A 24 -10.98 -1.82 -0.64
CA LEU A 24 -10.63 -0.49 -1.15
C LEU A 24 -9.11 -0.26 -1.13
N ALA A 25 -8.45 -0.62 -0.03
CA ALA A 25 -6.99 -0.51 0.10
C ALA A 25 -6.26 -1.36 -0.95
N ALA A 26 -6.73 -2.59 -1.20
CA ALA A 26 -6.21 -3.45 -2.26
C ALA A 26 -6.43 -2.84 -3.65
N PHE A 27 -7.58 -2.21 -3.89
CA PHE A 27 -7.88 -1.52 -5.14
C PHE A 27 -6.93 -0.34 -5.39
N PHE A 28 -6.64 0.47 -4.37
CA PHE A 28 -5.67 1.57 -4.48
C PHE A 28 -4.22 1.08 -4.58
N LEU A 29 -3.91 -0.12 -4.10
CA LEU A 29 -2.59 -0.73 -4.29
C LEU A 29 -2.39 -1.27 -5.71
N ALA A 30 -3.44 -1.58 -6.47
CA ALA A 30 -3.35 -2.16 -7.81
C ALA A 30 -2.38 -1.42 -8.77
N PRO A 31 -2.44 -0.08 -8.95
CA PRO A 31 -1.48 0.62 -9.79
C PRO A 31 -0.04 0.54 -9.26
N SER A 32 0.15 0.51 -7.94
CA SER A 32 1.48 0.37 -7.32
C SER A 32 2.06 -1.02 -7.53
N VAL A 33 1.22 -2.06 -7.45
CA VAL A 33 1.57 -3.45 -7.74
C VAL A 33 1.89 -3.64 -9.23
N TRP A 34 1.18 -2.93 -10.11
CA TRP A 34 1.50 -2.91 -11.54
C TRP A 34 2.88 -2.30 -11.84
N VAL A 35 3.21 -1.16 -11.23
CA VAL A 35 4.56 -0.57 -11.37
C VAL A 35 5.62 -1.50 -10.80
N TRP A 36 5.34 -2.12 -9.65
CA TRP A 36 6.22 -3.11 -9.06
C TRP A 36 6.46 -4.33 -9.96
N SER A 37 5.44 -4.81 -10.69
CA SER A 37 5.59 -5.95 -11.59
C SER A 37 6.47 -5.64 -12.80
N GLN A 38 6.43 -4.41 -13.32
CA GLN A 38 7.35 -3.94 -14.37
C GLN A 38 8.79 -3.90 -13.87
N ALA A 39 9.02 -3.41 -12.65
CA ALA A 39 10.34 -3.41 -12.03
C ALA A 39 10.86 -4.83 -11.78
N LEU A 40 9.98 -5.76 -11.35
CA LEU A 40 10.32 -7.17 -11.18
C LEU A 40 10.76 -7.81 -12.52
N ASP A 41 10.07 -7.49 -13.61
CA ASP A 41 10.39 -8.03 -14.93
C ASP A 41 11.79 -7.59 -15.41
N THR A 42 12.15 -6.34 -15.13
CA THR A 42 13.48 -5.78 -15.42
C THR A 42 14.58 -6.51 -14.66
N VAL A 43 14.33 -6.84 -13.39
CA VAL A 43 15.28 -7.61 -12.55
C VAL A 43 15.38 -9.08 -12.98
N ARG A 44 14.31 -9.67 -13.51
CA ARG A 44 14.30 -11.06 -13.97
C ARG A 44 15.02 -11.28 -15.31
N HIS A 45 15.20 -10.22 -16.09
CA HIS A 45 15.87 -10.27 -17.38
C HIS A 45 17.13 -9.38 -17.40
N PRO A 46 18.17 -9.72 -16.61
CA PRO A 46 19.37 -8.91 -16.51
C PRO A 46 20.18 -8.93 -17.82
N SER A 47 20.87 -7.82 -18.10
CA SER A 47 21.80 -7.73 -19.24
C SER A 47 23.09 -8.49 -18.94
N SER A 48 23.55 -9.35 -19.84
CA SER A 48 24.80 -10.11 -19.65
C SER A 48 26.08 -9.25 -19.65
N PHE A 49 25.99 -8.00 -20.10
CA PHE A 49 27.15 -7.14 -20.37
C PHE A 49 27.27 -5.94 -19.42
N ASP A 50 26.21 -5.60 -18.68
CA ASP A 50 26.19 -4.42 -17.81
C ASP A 50 25.89 -4.80 -16.35
N TRP A 51 26.93 -5.22 -15.65
CA TRP A 51 26.84 -5.62 -14.24
C TRP A 51 26.39 -4.46 -13.33
N LYS A 52 26.75 -3.22 -13.70
CA LYS A 52 26.45 -2.04 -12.89
C LYS A 52 24.98 -1.69 -12.98
N SER A 53 24.43 -1.62 -14.20
CA SER A 53 23.00 -1.39 -14.41
C SER A 53 22.14 -2.47 -13.76
N ASN A 54 22.54 -3.75 -13.85
CA ASN A 54 21.86 -4.83 -13.15
C ASN A 54 21.87 -4.63 -11.63
N HIS A 55 23.03 -4.28 -11.04
CA HIS A 55 23.11 -4.02 -9.59
C HIS A 55 22.20 -2.87 -9.17
N ASP A 56 22.23 -1.76 -9.90
CA ASP A 56 21.40 -0.58 -9.61
C ASP A 56 19.90 -0.94 -9.70
N ASN A 57 19.49 -1.74 -10.70
CA ASN A 57 18.11 -2.22 -10.84
C ASN A 57 17.67 -3.10 -9.66
N HIS A 58 18.56 -3.97 -9.16
CA HIS A 58 18.28 -4.79 -7.98
C HIS A 58 18.10 -3.94 -6.70
N VAL A 59 18.95 -2.92 -6.51
CA VAL A 59 18.86 -1.99 -5.37
C VAL A 59 17.56 -1.18 -5.43
N GLN A 60 17.24 -0.63 -6.61
CA GLN A 60 16.01 0.11 -6.83
C GLN A 60 14.77 -0.77 -6.62
N PHE A 61 14.78 -2.01 -7.12
CA PHE A 61 13.69 -2.96 -6.90
C PHE A 61 13.49 -3.28 -5.41
N ALA A 62 14.57 -3.43 -4.64
CA ALA A 62 14.48 -3.62 -3.19
C ALA A 62 13.82 -2.41 -2.50
N ALA A 63 14.21 -1.19 -2.89
CA ALA A 63 13.61 0.03 -2.35
C ALA A 63 12.13 0.17 -2.73
N VAL A 64 11.77 -0.07 -3.99
CA VAL A 64 10.36 -0.03 -4.46
C VAL A 64 9.53 -1.08 -3.74
N SER A 65 10.05 -2.31 -3.57
CA SER A 65 9.38 -3.37 -2.82
C SER A 65 9.13 -2.97 -1.36
N ALA A 66 10.14 -2.37 -0.71
CA ALA A 66 10.01 -1.89 0.66
C ALA A 66 8.94 -0.79 0.79
N ILE A 67 8.80 0.09 -0.20
CA ILE A 67 7.77 1.13 -0.20
C ILE A 67 6.39 0.51 -0.43
N VAL A 68 6.21 -0.26 -1.51
CA VAL A 68 4.91 -0.83 -1.92
C VAL A 68 4.30 -1.72 -0.83
N PHE A 69 5.11 -2.56 -0.18
CA PHE A 69 4.61 -3.45 0.89
C PHE A 69 4.79 -2.86 2.30
N GLY A 70 5.85 -2.09 2.53
CA GLY A 70 6.16 -1.56 3.86
C GLY A 70 5.24 -0.40 4.27
N THR A 71 4.83 0.47 3.35
CA THR A 71 3.94 1.60 3.70
C THR A 71 2.55 1.15 4.14
N PRO A 72 1.85 0.22 3.46
CA PRO A 72 0.57 -0.30 3.93
C PRO A 72 0.69 -1.04 5.26
N LEU A 73 1.75 -1.85 5.45
CA LEU A 73 2.00 -2.57 6.70
C LEU A 73 2.28 -1.62 7.87
N THR A 74 3.10 -0.59 7.65
CA THR A 74 3.40 0.43 8.66
C THR A 74 2.15 1.25 8.99
N GLY A 75 1.35 1.60 7.98
CA GLY A 75 0.06 2.25 8.17
C GLY A 75 -0.90 1.38 8.98
N ALA A 76 -0.99 0.09 8.69
CA ALA A 76 -1.82 -0.87 9.43
C ALA A 76 -1.37 -0.99 10.89
N PHE A 77 -0.06 -1.10 11.12
CA PHE A 77 0.53 -1.22 12.44
C PHE A 77 0.28 0.03 13.28
N LEU A 78 0.57 1.22 12.74
CA LEU A 78 0.33 2.49 13.41
C LEU A 78 -1.17 2.73 13.66
N GLY A 79 -2.04 2.42 12.69
CA GLY A 79 -3.49 2.52 12.85
C GLY A 79 -4.04 1.59 13.94
N GLY A 80 -3.47 0.38 14.04
CA GLY A 80 -3.78 -0.56 15.11
C GLY A 80 -3.36 -0.05 16.49
N ILE A 81 -2.13 0.47 16.61
CA ILE A 81 -1.63 1.07 17.87
C ILE A 81 -2.49 2.26 18.29
N VAL A 82 -2.79 3.18 17.37
CA VAL A 82 -3.59 4.38 17.67
C VAL A 82 -5.02 4.02 18.11
N ALA A 83 -5.64 3.01 17.48
CA ALA A 83 -6.97 2.57 17.89
C ALA A 83 -6.97 1.87 19.24
N SER A 84 -5.98 1.02 19.51
CA SER A 84 -5.78 0.38 20.82
C SER A 84 -5.55 1.42 21.92
N ALA A 85 -4.71 2.43 21.65
CA ALA A 85 -4.45 3.53 22.60
C ALA A 85 -5.70 4.38 22.90
N ARG A 86 -6.66 4.46 21.97
CA ARG A 86 -7.93 5.17 22.16
C ARG A 86 -9.05 4.30 22.74
N GLY A 87 -8.75 3.07 23.17
CA GLY A 87 -9.76 2.13 23.68
C GLY A 87 -10.80 1.71 22.64
N LYS A 88 -10.51 1.90 21.35
CA LYS A 88 -11.38 1.51 20.23
C LYS A 88 -10.95 0.16 19.68
N HIS A 89 -11.82 -0.48 18.91
CA HIS A 89 -11.56 -1.79 18.31
C HIS A 89 -10.35 -1.73 17.37
N GLY A 90 -9.26 -2.39 17.74
CA GLY A 90 -7.98 -2.35 17.02
C GLY A 90 -8.08 -2.77 15.54
N GLY A 91 -9.01 -3.68 15.20
CA GLY A 91 -9.21 -4.15 13.81
C GLY A 91 -9.65 -3.06 12.84
N VAL A 92 -10.59 -2.19 13.24
CA VAL A 92 -11.05 -1.07 12.39
C VAL A 92 -9.95 -0.01 12.28
N GLY A 93 -9.20 0.23 13.35
CA GLY A 93 -8.05 1.15 13.33
C GLY A 93 -6.94 0.70 12.40
N ALA A 94 -6.57 -0.58 12.47
CA ALA A 94 -5.57 -1.17 11.60
C ALA A 94 -6.00 -1.12 10.13
N ALA A 95 -7.25 -1.47 9.81
CA ALA A 95 -7.77 -1.38 8.45
C ALA A 95 -7.76 0.07 7.91
N THR A 96 -8.17 1.03 8.74
CA THR A 96 -8.18 2.45 8.36
C THR A 96 -6.74 2.97 8.16
N GLY A 97 -5.81 2.58 9.02
CA GLY A 97 -4.40 2.94 8.89
C GLY A 97 -3.75 2.33 7.65
N ALA A 98 -4.07 1.07 7.33
CA ALA A 98 -3.65 0.41 6.09
C ALA A 98 -4.17 1.15 4.85
N PHE A 99 -5.45 1.55 4.88
CA PHE A 99 -6.08 2.32 3.82
C PHE A 99 -5.43 3.71 3.64
N LEU A 100 -5.20 4.44 4.73
CA LEU A 100 -4.50 5.74 4.67
C LEU A 100 -3.06 5.59 4.20
N GLY A 101 -2.36 4.52 4.59
CA GLY A 101 -1.02 4.20 4.10
C GLY A 101 -1.02 3.93 2.60
N ALA A 102 -1.95 3.11 2.10
CA ALA A 102 -2.13 2.85 0.67
C ALA A 102 -2.50 4.12 -0.12
N LEU A 103 -3.38 4.95 0.43
CA LEU A 103 -3.79 6.22 -0.17
C LEU A 103 -2.64 7.23 -0.21
N GLY A 104 -1.85 7.33 0.86
CA GLY A 104 -0.66 8.16 0.93
C GLY A 104 0.41 7.71 -0.08
N LEU A 105 0.59 6.39 -0.25
CA LEU A 105 1.50 5.84 -1.24
C LEU A 105 1.07 6.18 -2.67
N LEU A 106 -0.23 6.11 -2.95
CA LEU A 106 -0.78 6.50 -4.24
C LEU A 106 -0.62 8.00 -4.51
N LEU A 107 -0.93 8.85 -3.54
CA LEU A 107 -0.73 10.30 -3.67
C LEU A 107 0.75 10.65 -3.87
N CYS A 108 1.65 10.01 -3.12
CA CYS A 108 3.09 10.19 -3.30
C CYS A 108 3.54 9.77 -4.70
N GLY A 109 3.03 8.65 -5.20
CA GLY A 109 3.29 8.18 -6.56
C GLY A 109 2.80 9.16 -7.63
N VAL A 110 1.56 9.68 -7.49
CA VAL A 110 0.99 10.67 -8.43
C VAL A 110 1.77 11.98 -8.40
N VAL A 111 2.11 12.51 -7.22
CA VAL A 111 2.90 13.74 -7.08
C VAL A 111 4.30 13.55 -7.67
N GLY A 112 4.96 12.43 -7.39
CA GLY A 112 6.26 12.10 -7.97
C GLY A 112 6.21 12.01 -9.50
N PHE A 113 5.17 11.37 -10.05
CA PHE A 113 4.98 11.27 -11.50
C PHE A 113 4.73 12.63 -12.16
N VAL A 114 3.87 13.47 -11.57
CA VAL A 114 3.62 14.84 -12.06
C VAL A 114 4.88 15.69 -11.97
N TRP A 115 5.64 15.58 -10.88
CA TRP A 115 6.90 16.30 -10.72
C TRP A 115 7.93 15.85 -11.75
N MET A 116 8.05 14.54 -12.00
CA MET A 116 8.90 14.01 -13.06
C MET A 116 8.50 14.59 -14.42
N LEU A 117 7.22 14.51 -14.80
CA LEU A 117 6.73 15.06 -16.07
C LEU A 117 6.96 16.57 -16.19
N SER A 118 6.88 17.31 -15.08
CA SER A 118 7.09 18.76 -15.06
C SER A 118 8.57 19.17 -15.19
N ASN A 119 9.49 18.24 -14.89
CA ASN A 119 10.94 18.47 -14.95
C ASN A 119 11.61 17.70 -16.11
N VAL A 120 10.85 16.96 -16.93
CA VAL A 120 11.37 16.42 -18.19
C VAL A 120 11.47 17.58 -19.18
N THR A 121 12.67 18.15 -19.27
CA THR A 121 13.06 18.99 -20.40
C THR A 121 13.27 18.10 -21.60
N PHE A 122 12.33 18.10 -22.55
CA PHE A 122 12.56 17.53 -23.87
C PHE A 122 13.59 18.40 -24.60
N GLU A 123 14.87 18.05 -24.47
CA GLU A 123 15.90 18.56 -25.37
C GLU A 123 15.74 17.81 -26.71
N PHE A 124 15.35 18.56 -27.74
CA PHE A 124 15.27 18.11 -29.14
C PHE A 124 16.59 18.38 -29.87
#